data_AF-A0A9W5EUJ8-F1
#
_entry.id   AF-A0A9W5EUJ8-F1
#
_cell.length_a   1.000
_cell.length_b   1.000
_cell.length_c   1.000
_cell.angle_alpha   90.00
_cell.angle_beta   90.00
_cell.angle_gamma   90.00
#
_symmetry.space_group_name_H-M   'P 1'
#
loop_
_entity.id
_entity.type
_entity.pdbx_description
1 polymer ?
#
loop_
_entity_poly.entity_id
_entity_poly.type
_entity_poly.pdbx_seq_one_letter_code
_entity_poly.pdbx_strand_id
1 'polypeptide(L)' 'MNLLDCMGRTPLIRIKNPHGSQFSNVYVKLEEFNPTGSIKARVGLAMVQDALKIGKIKSGDIS' A
#
# COMPACT_ATOMS: atom_id res chain seq x y z
N MET A 1 -16.31 5.63 -7.03
CA MET A 1 -15.27 5.43 -5.99
C MET A 1 -15.56 4.11 -5.32
N ASN A 2 -14.65 3.15 -5.44
CA ASN A 2 -14.73 1.85 -4.77
C ASN A 2 -13.60 1.73 -3.71
N LEU A 3 -13.62 0.66 -2.93
CA LEU A 3 -12.65 0.45 -1.86
C LEU A 3 -11.19 0.36 -2.36
N LEU A 4 -10.98 -0.17 -3.56
CA LEU A 4 -9.65 -0.31 -4.17
C LEU A 4 -9.08 1.05 -4.57
N ASP A 5 -9.90 2.05 -4.87
CA ASP A 5 -9.45 3.42 -5.15
C ASP A 5 -8.82 4.09 -3.91
N CYS A 6 -9.16 3.61 -2.71
CA CYS A 6 -8.60 4.06 -1.44
C CYS A 6 -7.27 3.34 -1.10
N MET A 7 -6.81 2.42 -1.94
CA MET A 7 -5.54 1.72 -1.72
C MET A 7 -4.36 2.65 -1.87
N GLY A 8 -3.40 2.52 -0.97
CA GLY A 8 -2.25 3.38 -0.91
C GLY A 8 -2.54 4.74 -0.31
N ARG A 9 -1.80 5.77 -0.76
CA ARG A 9 -1.86 7.14 -0.21
C ARG A 9 -1.78 7.20 1.32
N THR A 10 -1.06 6.24 1.90
CA THR A 10 -0.94 6.10 3.35
C THR A 10 -0.08 7.22 3.94
N PRO A 11 -0.32 7.64 5.19
CA PRO A 11 0.43 8.72 5.81
C PRO A 11 1.93 8.44 5.87
N LEU A 12 2.74 9.49 5.64
CA LEU A 12 4.17 9.52 5.94
C LEU A 12 4.39 10.48 7.10
N ILE A 13 4.75 9.96 8.26
CA ILE A 13 4.86 10.75 9.49
C ILE A 13 6.32 10.90 9.86
N ARG A 14 6.75 12.13 10.17
CA ARG A 14 8.08 12.40 10.71
C ARG A 14 8.12 12.00 12.18
N ILE A 15 9.08 11.16 12.57
CA ILE A 15 9.34 10.87 13.98
C ILE A 15 10.05 12.08 14.59
N LYS A 16 9.55 12.55 15.73
CA LYS A 16 10.26 13.55 16.54
C LYS A 16 11.52 12.90 17.10
N ASN A 17 12.69 13.39 16.70
CA ASN A 17 13.96 12.89 17.21
C ASN A 17 14.19 13.46 18.63
N PRO A 18 14.34 12.60 19.66
CA PRO A 18 14.59 13.07 21.03
C PRO A 18 15.97 13.71 21.21
N HIS A 19 16.91 13.52 20.28
CA HIS A 19 18.31 13.99 20.38
C HIS A 19 18.59 15.33 19.68
N GLY A 20 17.58 16.01 19.13
CA GLY A 20 17.73 17.36 18.54
C GLY A 20 17.86 17.40 17.02
N SER A 21 17.93 18.62 16.46
CA SER A 21 17.88 18.89 15.01
C SER A 21 19.18 18.57 14.25
N GLN A 22 20.28 18.29 14.96
CA GLN A 22 21.55 17.89 14.37
C GLN A 22 21.56 16.45 13.81
N PHE A 23 20.49 15.69 14.02
CA PHE A 23 20.34 14.32 13.52
C PHE A 23 19.42 14.25 12.30
N SER A 24 19.62 13.20 11.49
CA SER A 24 18.83 12.94 10.29
C SER A 24 17.33 12.85 10.56
N ASN A 25 16.53 13.26 9.57
CA ASN A 25 15.09 13.11 9.61
C ASN A 25 14.70 11.65 9.40
N VAL A 26 13.92 11.10 10.34
CA VAL A 26 13.36 9.75 10.23
C VAL A 26 11.86 9.85 9.99
N TYR A 27 11.35 9.04 9.07
CA TYR A 27 9.94 8.99 8.71
C TYR A 27 9.41 7.56 8.77
N VAL A 28 8.14 7.42 9.12
CA VAL A 28 7.41 6.15 9.10
C VAL A 28 6.30 6.23 8.07
N LYS A 29 6.24 5.23 7.20
CA LYS A 29 5.15 5.05 6.24
C LYS A 29 4.12 4.10 6.83
N LEU A 30 2.93 4.60 7.17
CA LEU A 30 1.91 3.83 7.91
C LEU A 30 1.06 2.97 6.98
N GLU A 31 1.63 1.87 6.48
CA GLU A 31 0.95 0.97 5.53
C GLU A 31 -0.22 0.16 6.11
N GLU A 32 -0.39 0.14 7.43
CA GLU A 32 -1.59 -0.40 8.08
C GLU A 32 -2.87 0.38 7.73
N PHE A 33 -2.74 1.63 7.27
CA PHE A 33 -3.86 2.48 6.85
C PHE A 33 -4.39 2.15 5.44
N ASN A 34 -3.84 1.13 4.77
CA ASN A 34 -4.53 0.60 3.61
C ASN A 34 -5.87 -0.02 4.07
N PRO A 35 -6.95 0.04 3.27
CA PRO A 35 -8.28 -0.47 3.65
C PRO A 35 -8.33 -1.94 4.13
N THR A 36 -7.33 -2.73 3.77
CA THR A 36 -7.19 -4.15 4.11
C THR A 36 -6.33 -4.40 5.36
N GLY A 37 -5.78 -3.35 5.96
CA GLY A 37 -4.95 -3.42 7.16
C GLY A 37 -3.49 -3.82 6.94
N SER A 38 -3.04 -4.04 5.69
CA SER A 38 -1.63 -4.37 5.45
C SER A 38 -1.08 -3.89 4.11
N ILE A 39 0.24 -3.78 4.05
CA ILE A 39 0.99 -3.46 2.83
C ILE A 39 0.74 -4.46 1.69
N LYS A 40 0.42 -5.72 2.03
CA LYS A 40 0.33 -6.83 1.05
C LYS A 40 -0.78 -6.63 0.04
N ALA A 41 -1.82 -5.89 0.40
CA ALA A 41 -2.93 -5.67 -0.52
C ALA A 41 -2.54 -4.88 -1.76
N ARG A 42 -1.49 -4.04 -1.70
CA ARG A 42 -0.97 -3.35 -2.89
C ARG A 42 -0.44 -4.34 -3.92
N VAL A 43 0.36 -5.30 -3.45
CA VAL A 43 0.95 -6.34 -4.30
C VAL A 43 -0.14 -7.27 -4.83
N GLY A 44 -1.08 -7.69 -3.96
CA GLY A 44 -2.20 -8.52 -4.39
C GLY A 44 -3.04 -7.87 -5.50
N LEU A 45 -3.38 -6.59 -5.35
CA LEU A 45 -4.12 -5.84 -6.37
C LEU A 45 -3.33 -5.75 -7.69
N ALA A 46 -2.04 -5.40 -7.62
CA ALA A 46 -1.20 -5.29 -8.80
C ALA A 46 -1.07 -6.64 -9.54
N MET A 47 -0.86 -7.73 -8.81
CA MET A 47 -0.77 -9.08 -9.39
C MET A 47 -2.06 -9.47 -10.13
N VAL A 48 -3.23 -9.22 -9.53
CA VAL A 48 -4.53 -9.53 -10.16
C VAL A 48 -4.76 -8.65 -11.39
N GLN A 49 -4.48 -7.35 -11.31
CA GLN A 49 -4.62 -6.42 -12.44
C GLN A 49 -3.71 -6.80 -13.60
N ASP A 50 -2.44 -7.13 -13.32
CA ASP A 50 -1.50 -7.56 -14.35
C ASP A 50 -1.93 -8.87 -14.98
N ALA A 51 -2.35 -9.86 -14.18
CA ALA A 51 -2.81 -11.15 -14.68
C ALA A 51 -4.05 -11.03 -15.56
N LEU A 52 -5.01 -10.17 -15.20
CA LEU A 52 -6.18 -9.84 -16.04
C LEU A 52 -5.75 -9.16 -17.34
N LYS A 53 -4.83 -8.18 -17.25
CA LYS A 53 -4.36 -7.40 -18.41
C LYS A 53 -3.65 -8.26 -19.45
N ILE A 54 -2.86 -9.24 -19.03
CA ILE A 54 -2.15 -10.17 -19.94
C ILE A 54 -2.96 -11.41 -20.28
N GLY A 55 -4.21 -11.51 -19.83
CA GLY A 55 -5.10 -12.63 -20.10
C GLY A 55 -4.73 -13.95 -19.42
N LYS A 56 -3.91 -13.91 -18.36
CA LYS A 56 -3.57 -15.10 -17.55
C LYS A 56 -4.76 -15.59 -16.71
N ILE A 57 -5.65 -14.68 -16.32
CA ILE A 57 -6.91 -14.97 -15.62
C ILE A 57 -8.03 -14.13 -16.25
N LYS A 58 -9.28 -14.57 -16.06
CA LYS A 58 -10.50 -13.90 -16.49
C LYS A 58 -11.40 -13.61 -15.28
N SER A 59 -12.39 -12.74 -15.49
CA SER A 59 -13.37 -12.42 -14.46
C SER A 59 -14.17 -13.67 -14.08
N GLY A 60 -14.23 -13.98 -12.79
CA GLY A 60 -14.91 -15.17 -12.27
C GLY A 60 -14.04 -16.42 -12.24
N ASP A 61 -12.79 -16.35 -12.70
CA ASP A 61 -11.85 -17.46 -12.56
C ASP A 61 -11.59 -17.73 -11.07
N ILE A 62 -11.64 -19.00 -10.71
CA ILE A 62 -11.24 -19.52 -9.40
C ILE A 62 -10.00 -20.37 -9.68
N SER A 63 -8.95 -20.14 -8.88
CA SER A 63 -7.68 -20.88 -8.94
C SER A 63 -7.88 -22.40 -8.91
#